data_AF-A0A4Z2HBI0-F1
#
_entry.id   AF-A0A4Z2HBI0-F1
#
_cell.length_a   1.000
_cell.length_b   1.000
_cell.length_c   1.000
_cell.angle_alpha   90.00
_cell.angle_beta   90.00
_cell.angle_gamma   90.00
#
_symmetry.space_group_name_H-M   'P 1'
#
loop_
_entity.id
_entity.type
_entity.pdbx_description
1 polymer ?
#
loop_
_entity_poly.entity_id
_entity_poly.type
_entity_poly.pdbx_seq_one_letter_code
_entity_poly.pdbx_strand_id
1 'polypeptide(L)'
;MCLVTWGEEEKKKRRRRRKKKSIVCSFTAESEREKEEWVEAVQESIVETLSDYEVAEKIWFNEANRSCADCRAPQAEWASVNLGVVVCKKCAGQHRSLGPSISKVRSLKLDSSIWSNELVEVGNRNANSFWAANLPLEEEVHSGASVEQRATFIRRKYRERKYRRALEGFHDLEELNQFSKYVSIDKAHGSGALCAAVLQPDVLQTMQLVFSGADVMCATGDPASCTPYLLAQRAGQKLQMEFLHQNKLSGEMLDHRKQPWNRITPD
;
A
#
# COMPACT_ATOMS: atom_id res chain seq x y z
N MET A 1 -33.64 32.30 -10.15
CA MET A 1 -33.52 32.96 -8.83
C MET A 1 -34.20 32.06 -7.82
N CYS A 2 -33.44 31.40 -6.94
CA CYS A 2 -34.02 30.50 -5.92
C CYS A 2 -33.65 30.99 -4.53
N LEU A 3 -34.67 31.03 -3.68
CA LEU A 3 -34.67 31.52 -2.30
C LEU A 3 -33.87 30.57 -1.39
N VAL A 4 -33.08 31.15 -0.46
CA VAL A 4 -32.35 30.41 0.58
C VAL A 4 -33.28 30.16 1.77
N THR A 5 -33.35 28.92 2.26
CA THR A 5 -33.97 28.60 3.55
C THR A 5 -32.97 27.89 4.45
N TRP A 6 -32.98 28.27 5.73
CA TRP A 6 -32.21 27.63 6.80
C TRP A 6 -33.06 26.53 7.43
N GLY A 7 -32.50 25.32 7.58
CA GLY A 7 -33.18 24.22 8.26
C GLY A 7 -32.22 23.18 8.83
N GLU A 8 -32.33 22.90 10.12
CA GLU A 8 -31.71 21.73 10.77
C GLU A 8 -32.57 20.49 10.50
N GLU A 9 -32.00 19.42 9.94
CA GLU A 9 -32.72 18.15 9.72
C GLU A 9 -32.14 17.02 10.60
N GLU A 10 -32.86 16.63 11.66
CA GLU A 10 -32.49 15.50 12.52
C GLU A 10 -32.88 14.16 11.87
N LYS A 11 -31.93 13.43 11.27
CA LYS A 11 -32.17 12.06 10.78
C LYS A 11 -31.95 11.01 11.87
N LYS A 12 -33.04 10.48 12.44
CA LYS A 12 -33.03 9.31 13.36
C LYS A 12 -32.77 8.01 12.59
N LYS A 13 -31.57 7.44 12.70
CA LYS A 13 -31.26 6.10 12.19
C LYS A 13 -31.73 5.02 13.19
N ARG A 14 -32.70 4.19 12.78
CA ARG A 14 -33.11 2.95 13.48
C ARG A 14 -31.92 1.99 13.58
N ARG A 15 -31.08 2.10 14.62
CA ARG A 15 -30.50 0.97 15.40
C ARG A 15 -29.26 1.30 16.25
N ARG A 16 -28.61 2.46 16.15
CA ARG A 16 -27.59 2.89 17.14
C ARG A 16 -27.62 4.41 17.29
N ARG A 17 -27.79 4.91 18.51
CA ARG A 17 -27.83 6.35 18.85
C ARG A 17 -26.46 7.00 18.59
N ARG A 18 -26.21 7.45 17.37
CA ARG A 18 -25.27 8.54 17.07
C ARG A 18 -26.06 9.59 16.31
N LYS A 19 -26.28 10.75 16.95
CA LYS A 19 -26.85 11.93 16.26
C LYS A 19 -25.82 12.36 15.21
N LYS A 20 -26.10 12.17 13.92
CA LYS A 20 -25.33 12.81 12.86
C LYS A 20 -25.97 14.17 12.62
N LYS A 21 -25.28 15.25 13.02
CA LYS A 21 -25.61 16.58 12.52
C LYS A 21 -25.18 16.64 11.06
N SER A 22 -26.13 16.90 10.17
CA SER A 22 -25.87 17.12 8.74
C SER A 22 -26.09 18.60 8.50
N ILE A 23 -25.04 19.31 8.11
CA ILE A 23 -25.14 20.68 7.64
C ILE A 23 -25.26 20.58 6.11
N VAL A 24 -26.33 21.15 5.56
CA VAL A 24 -26.58 21.18 4.11
C VAL A 24 -26.43 22.63 3.66
N CYS A 25 -25.45 22.89 2.81
CA CYS A 25 -25.26 24.19 2.17
C CYS A 25 -25.73 24.08 0.72
N SER A 26 -26.52 25.05 0.27
CA SER A 26 -26.93 25.20 -1.13
C SER A 26 -26.46 26.55 -1.67
N PHE A 27 -26.02 26.56 -2.92
CA PHE A 27 -25.65 27.76 -3.66
C PHE A 27 -26.30 27.74 -5.04
N THR A 28 -26.41 28.90 -5.66
CA THR A 28 -26.94 29.06 -7.02
C THR A 28 -25.81 29.48 -7.95
N ALA A 29 -25.72 28.86 -9.12
CA ALA A 29 -24.81 29.24 -10.18
C ALA A 29 -25.60 29.74 -11.39
N GLU A 30 -25.04 30.69 -12.12
CA GLU A 30 -25.63 31.31 -13.31
C GLU A 30 -25.39 30.46 -14.57
N SER A 31 -24.45 29.51 -14.52
CA SER A 31 -24.16 28.56 -15.60
C SER A 31 -23.68 27.19 -15.07
N GLU A 32 -23.73 26.16 -15.92
CA GLU A 32 -23.16 24.84 -15.57
C GLU A 32 -21.63 24.91 -15.34
N ARG A 33 -20.91 25.74 -16.09
CA ARG A 33 -19.46 25.96 -15.88
C ARG A 33 -19.17 26.53 -14.49
N GLU A 34 -19.91 27.56 -14.10
CA GLU A 34 -19.75 28.19 -12.79
C GLU A 34 -20.11 27.21 -11.66
N LYS A 35 -21.14 26.38 -11.86
CA LYS A 35 -21.49 25.30 -10.93
C LYS A 35 -20.33 24.31 -10.77
N GLU A 36 -19.71 23.87 -11.86
CA GLU A 36 -18.55 22.97 -11.81
C GLU A 36 -17.38 23.60 -11.04
N GLU A 37 -17.06 24.87 -11.31
CA GLU A 37 -16.02 25.64 -10.61
C GLU A 37 -16.30 25.75 -9.11
N TRP A 38 -17.53 26.08 -8.71
CA TRP A 38 -17.91 26.14 -7.30
C TRP A 38 -17.84 24.77 -6.62
N VAL A 39 -18.27 23.70 -7.29
CA VAL A 39 -18.18 22.34 -6.75
C VAL A 39 -16.71 21.98 -6.53
N GLU A 40 -15.83 22.27 -7.49
CA GLU A 40 -14.39 22.03 -7.38
C GLU A 40 -13.79 22.82 -6.21
N ALA A 41 -14.03 24.14 -6.15
CA ALA A 41 -13.50 25.00 -5.10
C ALA A 41 -13.95 24.59 -3.69
N VAL A 42 -15.23 24.21 -3.53
CA VAL A 42 -15.74 23.71 -2.24
C VAL A 42 -15.11 22.37 -1.87
N GLN A 43 -14.97 21.46 -2.84
CA GLN A 43 -14.29 20.19 -2.62
C GLN A 43 -12.82 20.38 -2.21
N GLU A 44 -12.10 21.29 -2.87
CA GLU A 44 -10.72 21.64 -2.52
C GLU A 44 -10.61 22.23 -1.12
N SER A 45 -11.50 23.17 -0.76
CA SER A 45 -11.52 23.78 0.57
C SER A 45 -11.76 22.75 1.69
N ILE A 46 -12.67 21.78 1.46
CA ILE A 46 -12.92 20.69 2.40
C ILE A 46 -11.67 19.82 2.54
N VAL A 47 -11.04 19.43 1.43
CA VAL A 47 -9.82 18.60 1.46
C VAL A 47 -8.71 19.32 2.20
N GLU A 48 -8.49 20.61 1.93
CA GLU A 48 -7.45 21.40 2.57
C GLU A 48 -7.66 21.50 4.09
N THR A 49 -8.89 21.77 4.52
CA THR A 49 -9.23 21.88 5.96
C THR A 49 -9.04 20.55 6.70
N LEU A 50 -9.17 19.41 6.00
CA LEU A 50 -9.01 18.08 6.57
C LEU A 50 -7.58 17.53 6.40
N SER A 51 -6.69 18.24 5.70
CA SER A 51 -5.36 17.76 5.37
C SER A 51 -4.37 17.98 6.50
N ASP A 52 -3.68 16.91 6.87
CA ASP A 52 -2.53 16.92 7.78
C ASP A 52 -1.25 16.68 6.96
N TYR A 53 -0.38 17.69 6.91
CA TYR A 53 0.81 17.68 6.07
C TYR A 53 2.03 17.02 6.72
N GLU A 54 2.00 16.72 8.02
CA GLU A 54 3.19 16.24 8.76
C GLU A 54 3.79 14.98 8.13
N VAL A 55 2.95 14.01 7.78
CA VAL A 55 3.36 12.76 7.13
C VAL A 55 3.84 13.02 5.71
N ALA A 56 3.13 13.85 4.96
CA ALA A 56 3.44 14.15 3.58
C ALA A 56 4.83 14.82 3.46
N GLU A 57 5.12 15.80 4.32
CA GLU A 57 6.41 16.48 4.38
C GLU A 57 7.56 15.52 4.70
N LYS A 58 7.39 14.62 5.69
CA LYS A 58 8.39 13.59 6.01
C LYS A 58 8.66 12.66 4.82
N ILE A 59 7.60 12.22 4.14
CA ILE A 59 7.73 11.35 2.97
C ILE A 59 8.39 12.08 1.79
N TRP A 60 8.06 13.36 1.57
CA TRP A 60 8.61 14.19 0.49
C TRP A 60 10.00 14.74 0.75
N PHE A 61 10.52 14.58 1.97
CA PHE A 61 11.94 14.80 2.23
C PHE A 61 12.81 13.94 1.30
N ASN A 62 12.37 12.73 1.00
CA ASN A 62 12.93 11.93 -0.09
C ASN A 62 12.39 12.42 -1.44
N GLU A 63 13.26 13.01 -2.26
CA GLU A 63 12.90 13.57 -3.56
C GLU A 63 12.26 12.56 -4.51
N ALA A 64 12.64 11.28 -4.41
CA ALA A 64 12.05 10.22 -5.23
C ALA A 64 10.54 10.04 -4.98
N ASN A 65 10.05 10.44 -3.80
CA ASN A 65 8.65 10.34 -3.42
C ASN A 65 7.81 11.53 -3.90
N ARG A 66 8.44 12.62 -4.38
CA ARG A 66 7.72 13.80 -4.89
C ARG A 66 7.03 13.54 -6.23
N SER A 67 7.47 12.49 -6.94
CA SER A 67 6.89 12.03 -8.20
C SER A 67 6.27 10.65 -8.04
N CYS A 68 5.15 10.42 -8.73
CA CYS A 68 4.41 9.18 -8.71
C CYS A 68 5.27 8.01 -9.20
N ALA A 69 5.33 6.93 -8.40
CA ALA A 69 6.10 5.72 -8.71
C ALA A 69 5.72 5.05 -10.04
N ASP A 70 4.52 5.30 -10.56
CA ASP A 70 3.97 4.61 -11.73
C ASP A 70 3.90 5.45 -13.00
N CYS A 71 3.68 6.75 -12.88
CA CYS A 71 3.46 7.62 -14.04
C CYS A 71 4.28 8.90 -14.02
N ARG A 72 5.16 9.07 -13.04
CA ARG A 72 6.03 10.23 -12.82
C ARG A 72 5.31 11.57 -12.62
N ALA A 73 3.97 11.60 -12.55
CA ALA A 73 3.22 12.80 -12.21
C ALA A 73 3.73 13.39 -10.88
N PRO A 74 3.92 14.72 -10.80
CA PRO A 74 4.37 15.37 -9.57
C PRO A 74 3.30 15.27 -8.48
N GLN A 75 3.66 15.70 -7.26
CA GLN A 75 2.75 15.81 -6.11
C GLN A 75 2.06 14.46 -5.79
N ALA A 76 2.87 13.42 -5.59
CA ALA A 76 2.36 12.13 -5.17
C ALA A 76 1.94 12.17 -3.69
N GLU A 77 0.62 12.14 -3.45
CA GLU A 77 -0.01 12.34 -2.12
C GLU A 77 -0.71 11.09 -1.57
N TRP A 78 -0.53 9.96 -2.25
CA TRP A 78 -1.08 8.67 -1.86
C TRP A 78 0.03 7.63 -1.84
N ALA A 79 -0.19 6.53 -1.15
CA ALA A 79 0.80 5.47 -1.11
C ALA A 79 0.15 4.10 -0.97
N SER A 80 0.82 3.08 -1.49
CA SER A 80 0.51 1.69 -1.18
C SER A 80 1.50 1.19 -0.14
N VAL A 81 1.08 1.15 1.13
CA VAL A 81 1.97 0.91 2.28
C VAL A 81 2.64 -0.46 2.25
N ASN A 82 1.98 -1.48 1.72
CA ASN A 82 2.55 -2.83 1.61
C ASN A 82 3.52 -2.98 0.43
N LEU A 83 3.37 -2.15 -0.62
CA LEU A 83 4.20 -2.19 -1.82
C LEU A 83 5.39 -1.22 -1.74
N GLY A 84 5.39 -0.30 -0.77
CA GLY A 84 6.43 0.70 -0.57
C GLY A 84 6.47 1.77 -1.66
N VAL A 85 5.32 2.17 -2.21
CA VAL A 85 5.26 3.15 -3.31
C VAL A 85 4.36 4.32 -2.98
N VAL A 86 4.79 5.52 -3.35
CA VAL A 86 4.06 6.79 -3.30
C VAL A 86 3.60 7.14 -4.72
N VAL A 87 2.30 7.34 -4.87
CA VAL A 87 1.59 7.47 -6.15
C VAL A 87 0.68 8.68 -6.17
N CYS A 88 0.35 9.17 -7.36
CA CYS A 88 -0.63 10.25 -7.53
C CYS A 88 -2.07 9.73 -7.36
N LYS A 89 -3.03 10.66 -7.16
CA LYS A 89 -4.47 10.36 -7.01
C LYS A 89 -5.03 9.44 -8.12
N LYS A 90 -4.63 9.66 -9.38
CA LYS A 90 -5.07 8.86 -10.53
C LYS A 90 -4.58 7.40 -10.45
N CYS A 91 -3.30 7.18 -10.12
CA CYS A 91 -2.75 5.84 -9.92
C CYS A 91 -3.30 5.16 -8.66
N ALA A 92 -3.49 5.91 -7.57
CA ALA A 92 -4.12 5.42 -6.35
C ALA A 92 -5.52 4.82 -6.63
N GLY A 93 -6.29 5.43 -7.54
CA GLY A 93 -7.57 4.87 -8.01
C GLY A 93 -7.42 3.49 -8.65
N GLN A 94 -6.41 3.29 -9.50
CA GLN A 94 -6.14 1.99 -10.13
C GLN A 94 -5.61 0.95 -9.15
N HIS A 95 -4.78 1.38 -8.20
CA HIS A 95 -4.33 0.52 -7.10
C HIS A 95 -5.51 -0.01 -6.26
N ARG A 96 -6.53 0.81 -5.98
CA ARG A 96 -7.75 0.36 -5.30
C ARG A 96 -8.47 -0.75 -6.06
N SER A 97 -8.52 -0.65 -7.40
CA SER A 97 -9.11 -1.68 -8.28
C SER A 97 -8.37 -3.02 -8.24
N LEU A 98 -7.09 -3.05 -7.81
CA LEU A 98 -6.37 -4.32 -7.63
C LEU A 98 -6.86 -5.12 -6.42
N GLY A 99 -7.44 -4.44 -5.42
CA GLY A 99 -7.91 -5.03 -4.16
C GLY A 99 -6.87 -5.00 -3.04
N PRO A 100 -7.32 -5.04 -1.76
CA PRO A 100 -6.46 -4.87 -0.58
C PRO A 100 -5.50 -6.03 -0.32
N SER A 101 -5.70 -7.18 -0.97
CA SER A 101 -4.76 -8.31 -0.94
C SER A 101 -3.49 -8.04 -1.76
N ILE A 102 -3.55 -7.10 -2.71
CA ILE A 102 -2.42 -6.72 -3.57
C ILE A 102 -1.90 -5.34 -3.18
N SER A 103 -2.78 -4.35 -3.02
CA SER A 103 -2.41 -2.96 -2.74
C SER A 103 -3.23 -2.34 -1.62
N LYS A 104 -2.54 -1.86 -0.59
CA LYS A 104 -3.13 -1.20 0.58
C LYS A 104 -2.95 0.32 0.46
N VAL A 105 -3.88 0.99 -0.20
CA VAL A 105 -3.81 2.42 -0.48
C VAL A 105 -4.16 3.26 0.75
N ARG A 106 -3.33 4.26 1.08
CA ARG A 106 -3.51 5.27 2.13
C ARG A 106 -3.18 6.66 1.61
N SER A 107 -3.90 7.67 2.12
CA SER A 107 -3.61 9.09 1.87
C SER A 107 -2.47 9.54 2.77
N LEU A 108 -1.54 10.35 2.25
CA LEU A 108 -0.54 11.00 3.09
C LEU A 108 -1.16 12.11 3.94
N LYS A 109 -2.18 12.80 3.43
CA LYS A 109 -2.80 13.95 4.07
C LYS A 109 -4.04 13.63 4.90
N LEU A 110 -4.80 12.61 4.51
CA LEU A 110 -6.12 12.31 5.12
C LEU A 110 -6.10 11.12 6.08
N ASP A 111 -5.02 10.33 6.11
CA ASP A 111 -4.91 9.11 6.93
C ASP A 111 -3.75 9.18 7.97
N SER A 112 -3.43 10.37 8.52
CA SER A 112 -2.22 10.59 9.33
C SER A 112 -2.03 9.60 10.49
N SER A 113 -3.11 9.19 11.16
CA SER A 113 -3.09 8.21 12.26
C SER A 113 -2.59 6.80 11.91
N ILE A 114 -2.47 6.44 10.62
CA ILE A 114 -2.06 5.10 10.17
C ILE A 114 -0.54 5.03 9.95
N TRP A 115 0.13 6.17 9.86
CA TRP A 115 1.53 6.26 9.48
C TRP A 115 2.46 6.09 10.70
N SER A 116 3.31 5.05 10.66
CA SER A 116 4.46 4.91 11.55
C SER A 116 5.70 5.52 10.88
N ASN A 117 6.74 5.82 11.68
CA ASN A 117 8.01 6.34 11.14
C ASN A 117 8.66 5.33 10.16
N GLU A 118 8.44 4.04 10.39
CA GLU A 118 8.96 2.95 9.58
C GLU A 118 8.27 2.87 8.20
N LEU A 119 6.98 3.18 8.10
CA LEU A 119 6.25 3.20 6.82
C LEU A 119 6.74 4.29 5.83
N VAL A 120 7.55 5.23 6.31
CA VAL A 120 8.09 6.37 5.54
C VAL A 120 9.38 6.01 4.78
N GLU A 121 10.07 4.93 5.16
CA GLU A 121 11.45 4.67 4.70
C GLU A 121 11.53 3.91 3.36
N VAL A 122 10.49 3.17 2.96
CA VAL A 122 10.47 2.44 1.68
C VAL A 122 10.08 3.41 0.56
N GLY A 123 11.02 4.26 0.16
CA GLY A 123 10.81 5.27 -0.88
C GLY A 123 10.75 4.71 -2.31
N ASN A 124 10.18 5.49 -3.22
CA ASN A 124 9.95 5.14 -4.62
C ASN A 124 11.19 4.66 -5.37
N ARG A 125 12.36 5.25 -5.12
CA ARG A 125 13.62 4.81 -5.74
C ARG A 125 13.91 3.34 -5.43
N ASN A 126 13.84 3.00 -4.14
CA ASN A 126 14.11 1.67 -3.63
C ASN A 126 13.04 0.69 -4.12
N ALA A 127 11.77 1.05 -4.02
CA ALA A 127 10.68 0.20 -4.50
C ALA A 127 10.70 -0.03 -6.01
N ASN A 128 11.01 0.99 -6.82
CA ASN A 128 11.10 0.83 -8.28
C ASN A 128 12.38 0.11 -8.72
N SER A 129 13.47 0.14 -7.95
CA SER A 129 14.63 -0.74 -8.18
C SER A 129 14.27 -2.23 -8.10
N PHE A 130 13.15 -2.54 -7.43
CA PHE A 130 12.52 -3.85 -7.45
C PHE A 130 11.41 -3.94 -8.50
N TRP A 131 10.32 -3.18 -8.36
CA TRP A 131 9.10 -3.32 -9.16
C TRP A 131 9.22 -2.96 -10.65
N ALA A 132 10.23 -2.17 -11.00
CA ALA A 132 10.45 -1.67 -12.36
C ALA A 132 11.88 -1.93 -12.84
N ALA A 133 12.59 -2.88 -12.23
CA ALA A 133 13.98 -3.21 -12.56
C ALA A 133 14.16 -3.56 -14.05
N ASN A 134 13.17 -4.24 -14.61
CA ASN A 134 13.16 -4.73 -15.99
C ASN A 134 12.06 -4.05 -16.82
N LEU A 135 11.69 -2.80 -16.51
CA LEU A 135 10.64 -2.07 -17.22
C LEU A 135 11.21 -1.50 -18.53
N PRO A 136 10.70 -1.91 -19.71
CA PRO A 136 11.08 -1.28 -20.98
C PRO A 136 10.57 0.16 -21.04
N LEU A 137 11.36 1.05 -21.66
CA LEU A 137 11.01 2.47 -21.79
C LEU A 137 9.68 2.67 -22.53
N GLU A 138 9.36 1.80 -23.49
CA GLU A 138 8.15 1.84 -24.31
C GLU A 138 6.88 1.48 -23.52
N GLU A 139 7.01 0.73 -22.42
CA GLU A 139 5.90 0.37 -21.55
C GLU A 139 5.73 1.34 -20.36
N GLU A 140 6.58 2.37 -20.26
CA GLU A 140 6.44 3.39 -19.23
C GLU A 140 5.19 4.23 -19.44
N VAL A 141 4.47 4.46 -18.35
CA VAL A 141 3.29 5.33 -18.34
C VAL A 141 3.72 6.73 -17.90
N HIS A 142 3.11 7.77 -18.48
CA HIS A 142 3.41 9.16 -18.17
C HIS A 142 2.19 9.86 -17.53
N SER A 143 2.37 11.09 -17.05
CA SER A 143 1.33 11.85 -16.34
C SER A 143 0.05 12.07 -17.16
N GLY A 144 0.16 12.17 -18.48
CA GLY A 144 -0.97 12.34 -19.41
C GLY A 144 -1.73 11.05 -19.78
N ALA A 145 -1.30 9.88 -19.29
CA ALA A 145 -1.88 8.61 -19.72
C ALA A 145 -3.34 8.43 -19.30
N SER A 146 -4.10 7.73 -20.14
CA SER A 146 -5.51 7.40 -19.94
C SER A 146 -5.73 6.48 -18.73
N VAL A 147 -6.99 6.36 -18.31
CA VAL A 147 -7.39 5.48 -17.21
C VAL A 147 -7.04 4.03 -17.53
N GLU A 148 -7.26 3.60 -18.76
CA GLU A 148 -7.04 2.24 -19.27
C GLU A 148 -5.54 1.91 -19.38
N GLN A 149 -4.74 2.87 -19.86
CA GLN A 149 -3.28 2.74 -19.92
C GLN A 149 -2.69 2.57 -18.51
N ARG A 150 -3.14 3.39 -17.55
CA ARG A 150 -2.74 3.28 -16.13
C ARG A 150 -3.17 1.95 -15.54
N ALA A 151 -4.42 1.54 -15.75
CA ALA A 151 -4.95 0.28 -15.24
C ALA A 151 -4.15 -0.92 -15.75
N THR A 152 -3.85 -0.94 -17.05
CA THR A 152 -3.06 -2.00 -17.69
C THR A 152 -1.65 -2.07 -17.12
N PHE A 153 -0.97 -0.93 -17.03
CA PHE A 153 0.38 -0.85 -16.48
C PHE A 153 0.45 -1.29 -15.01
N ILE A 154 -0.44 -0.78 -14.16
CA ILE A 154 -0.47 -1.08 -12.72
C ILE A 154 -0.79 -2.56 -12.48
N ARG A 155 -1.67 -3.16 -13.28
CA ARG A 155 -1.95 -4.60 -13.26
C ARG A 155 -0.69 -5.42 -13.63
N ARG A 156 0.01 -5.07 -14.71
CA ARG A 156 1.27 -5.72 -15.12
C ARG A 156 2.36 -5.58 -14.06
N LYS A 157 2.53 -4.38 -13.50
CA LYS A 157 3.58 -4.06 -12.54
C LYS A 157 3.40 -4.79 -11.21
N TYR A 158 2.18 -4.82 -10.63
CA TYR A 158 1.99 -5.31 -9.26
C TYR A 158 1.23 -6.63 -9.14
N ARG A 159 0.26 -6.91 -10.02
CA ARG A 159 -0.49 -8.19 -10.00
C ARG A 159 0.27 -9.28 -10.72
N GLU A 160 0.68 -9.01 -11.96
CA GLU A 160 1.48 -9.96 -12.75
C GLU A 160 2.96 -9.92 -12.37
N ARG A 161 3.38 -8.85 -11.68
CA ARG A 161 4.75 -8.66 -11.21
C ARG A 161 5.77 -8.72 -12.36
N LYS A 162 5.38 -8.25 -13.55
CA LYS A 162 6.06 -8.46 -14.84
C LYS A 162 7.49 -7.88 -14.88
N TYR A 163 7.69 -6.69 -14.32
CA TYR A 163 8.95 -5.95 -14.43
C TYR A 163 9.85 -6.08 -13.20
N ARG A 164 9.48 -6.96 -12.25
CA ARG A 164 10.21 -7.05 -10.99
C ARG A 164 11.63 -7.55 -11.21
N ARG A 165 12.57 -7.17 -10.33
CA ARG A 165 13.88 -7.83 -10.26
C ARG A 165 13.66 -9.30 -9.90
N ALA A 166 14.10 -10.20 -10.78
CA ALA A 166 14.19 -11.62 -10.45
C ALA A 166 15.35 -11.82 -9.47
N LEU A 167 15.21 -12.78 -8.55
CA LEU A 167 16.38 -13.27 -7.79
C LEU A 167 17.31 -13.92 -8.81
N GLU A 168 18.57 -13.50 -8.86
CA GLU A 168 19.56 -14.00 -9.83
C GLU A 168 19.65 -15.53 -9.73
N GLY A 169 19.49 -16.19 -10.88
CA GLY A 169 19.47 -17.66 -10.98
C GLY A 169 18.73 -18.25 -12.19
N PHE A 170 17.92 -17.48 -12.93
CA PHE A 170 17.23 -17.98 -14.13
C PHE A 170 17.20 -16.92 -15.24
N HIS A 171 18.03 -17.14 -16.27
CA HIS A 171 18.05 -16.35 -17.49
C HIS A 171 17.22 -17.10 -18.53
N ASP A 172 15.93 -16.77 -18.66
CA ASP A 172 15.16 -16.70 -19.91
C ASP A 172 13.65 -16.66 -19.63
N LEU A 173 12.97 -15.66 -20.20
CA LEU A 173 11.55 -15.36 -19.94
C LEU A 173 10.56 -16.43 -20.47
N GLU A 174 11.01 -17.33 -21.34
CA GLU A 174 10.17 -18.43 -21.87
C GLU A 174 10.11 -19.64 -20.91
N GLU A 175 11.17 -19.90 -20.14
CA GLU A 175 11.12 -20.92 -19.10
C GLU A 175 10.26 -20.47 -17.90
N LEU A 176 10.19 -19.17 -17.59
CA LEU A 176 9.46 -18.64 -16.42
C LEU A 176 7.98 -19.08 -16.35
N ASN A 177 7.32 -19.26 -17.49
CA ASN A 177 5.93 -19.70 -17.56
C ASN A 177 5.77 -21.24 -17.45
N GLN A 178 6.78 -22.01 -17.82
CA GLN A 178 6.79 -23.48 -17.67
C GLN A 178 7.37 -23.91 -16.31
N PHE A 179 8.23 -23.07 -15.73
CA PHE A 179 8.88 -23.20 -14.43
C PHE A 179 8.05 -22.59 -13.29
N SER A 180 6.90 -21.94 -13.53
CA SER A 180 5.97 -21.61 -12.43
C SER A 180 5.47 -22.87 -11.67
N LYS A 181 5.72 -24.07 -12.22
CA LYS A 181 5.48 -25.37 -11.56
C LYS A 181 6.69 -25.91 -10.77
N TYR A 182 7.91 -25.43 -11.02
CA TYR A 182 9.17 -25.91 -10.41
C TYR A 182 9.96 -24.83 -9.62
N VAL A 183 9.73 -23.53 -9.87
CA VAL A 183 10.12 -22.39 -9.00
C VAL A 183 8.95 -22.09 -8.07
N SER A 184 8.38 -23.13 -7.48
CA SER A 184 8.08 -22.95 -6.07
C SER A 184 9.45 -22.97 -5.45
N ILE A 185 9.98 -21.82 -5.02
CA ILE A 185 11.02 -21.84 -4.00
C ILE A 185 10.50 -22.86 -2.98
N ASP A 186 11.16 -24.01 -2.80
CA ASP A 186 10.72 -25.00 -1.83
C ASP A 186 10.35 -24.22 -0.58
N LYS A 187 9.11 -24.36 -0.09
CA LYS A 187 8.64 -23.51 1.02
C LYS A 187 9.66 -23.49 2.17
N ALA A 188 10.45 -24.55 2.32
CA ALA A 188 11.60 -24.63 3.23
C ALA A 188 12.75 -23.64 2.91
N HIS A 189 13.25 -23.56 1.67
CA HIS A 189 14.42 -22.73 1.32
C HIS A 189 14.12 -21.23 1.32
N GLY A 190 12.95 -20.81 0.82
CA GLY A 190 12.52 -19.41 0.81
C GLY A 190 12.20 -18.89 2.20
N SER A 191 11.67 -19.78 3.05
CA SER A 191 11.41 -19.48 4.45
C SER A 191 12.70 -19.31 5.24
N GLY A 192 13.72 -20.14 5.01
CA GLY A 192 15.05 -19.99 5.62
C GLY A 192 15.71 -18.67 5.23
N ALA A 193 15.70 -18.33 3.94
CA ALA A 193 16.24 -17.07 3.44
C ALA A 193 15.49 -15.84 4.01
N LEU A 194 14.16 -15.92 4.11
CA LEU A 194 13.36 -14.87 4.74
C LEU A 194 13.71 -14.70 6.22
N CYS A 195 13.85 -15.80 6.96
CA CYS A 195 14.26 -15.76 8.37
C CYS A 195 15.63 -15.11 8.57
N ALA A 196 16.58 -15.34 7.66
CA ALA A 196 17.89 -14.70 7.71
C ALA A 196 17.81 -13.20 7.37
N ALA A 197 17.05 -12.84 6.32
CA ALA A 197 16.92 -11.46 5.86
C ALA A 197 16.27 -10.55 6.91
N VAL A 198 15.25 -11.03 7.63
CA VAL A 198 14.52 -10.22 8.64
C VAL A 198 15.35 -9.89 9.89
N LEU A 199 16.50 -10.53 10.08
CA LEU A 199 17.45 -10.18 11.13
C LEU A 199 18.36 -9.01 10.73
N GLN A 200 18.44 -8.71 9.44
CA GLN A 200 19.23 -7.62 8.88
C GLN A 200 18.37 -6.37 8.65
N PRO A 201 18.98 -5.17 8.60
CA PRO A 201 18.24 -3.92 8.37
C PRO A 201 17.75 -3.75 6.91
N ASP A 202 18.19 -4.61 5.98
CA ASP A 202 17.83 -4.51 4.57
C ASP A 202 16.41 -5.01 4.29
N VAL A 203 15.45 -4.08 4.30
CA VAL A 203 14.06 -4.37 3.94
C VAL A 203 13.87 -4.72 2.46
N LEU A 204 14.78 -4.30 1.57
CA LEU A 204 14.65 -4.59 0.13
C LEU A 204 14.91 -6.06 -0.17
N GLN A 205 15.85 -6.69 0.54
CA GLN A 205 16.04 -8.13 0.46
C GLN A 205 14.79 -8.88 0.93
N THR A 206 14.21 -8.49 2.06
CA THR A 206 12.95 -9.06 2.57
C THR A 206 11.82 -8.88 1.55
N MET A 207 11.70 -7.69 0.96
CA MET A 207 10.72 -7.38 -0.07
C MET A 207 10.84 -8.29 -1.28
N GLN A 208 12.06 -8.53 -1.78
CA GLN A 208 12.32 -9.44 -2.88
C GLN A 208 11.89 -10.87 -2.56
N LEU A 209 12.20 -11.36 -1.36
CA LEU A 209 11.84 -12.71 -0.94
C LEU A 209 10.32 -12.88 -0.83
N VAL A 210 9.64 -11.95 -0.16
CA VAL A 210 8.16 -11.98 0.00
C VAL A 210 7.45 -11.92 -1.35
N PHE A 211 7.84 -11.00 -2.24
CA PHE A 211 7.23 -10.89 -3.57
C PHE A 211 7.75 -11.90 -4.59
N SER A 212 8.71 -12.75 -4.20
CA SER A 212 9.08 -13.98 -4.93
C SER A 212 8.36 -15.22 -4.42
N GLY A 213 7.54 -15.10 -3.36
CA GLY A 213 6.69 -16.16 -2.86
C GLY A 213 7.10 -16.77 -1.51
N ALA A 214 8.06 -16.18 -0.81
CA ALA A 214 8.38 -16.60 0.55
C ALA A 214 7.16 -16.42 1.48
N ASP A 215 6.90 -17.43 2.31
CA ASP A 215 5.79 -17.40 3.26
C ASP A 215 6.13 -16.50 4.46
N VAL A 216 5.41 -15.40 4.60
CA VAL A 216 5.57 -14.42 5.70
C VAL A 216 5.20 -14.99 7.07
N MET A 217 4.53 -16.15 7.11
CA MET A 217 4.14 -16.87 8.33
C MET A 217 4.91 -18.20 8.50
N CYS A 218 6.04 -18.36 7.82
CA CYS A 218 6.81 -19.59 7.88
C CYS A 218 7.32 -19.93 9.30
N ALA A 219 7.48 -21.23 9.57
CA ALA A 219 8.09 -21.69 10.80
C ALA A 219 9.60 -21.41 10.76
N THR A 220 10.12 -20.84 11.84
CA THR A 220 11.51 -20.40 11.96
C THR A 220 12.43 -21.45 12.58
N GLY A 221 11.86 -22.54 13.10
CA GLY A 221 12.58 -23.56 13.88
C GLY A 221 12.86 -23.14 15.34
N ASP A 222 12.51 -21.91 15.73
CA ASP A 222 12.70 -21.38 17.07
C ASP A 222 11.35 -21.27 17.81
N PRO A 223 11.13 -22.03 18.92
CA PRO A 223 9.89 -21.96 19.69
C PRO A 223 9.58 -20.56 20.26
N ALA A 224 10.60 -19.76 20.58
CA ALA A 224 10.44 -18.42 21.13
C ALA A 224 10.20 -17.35 20.06
N SER A 225 10.49 -17.64 18.79
CA SER A 225 10.34 -16.72 17.67
C SER A 225 9.76 -17.42 16.46
N CYS A 226 8.59 -18.01 16.61
CA CYS A 226 8.01 -18.97 15.67
C CYS A 226 7.62 -18.43 14.29
N THR A 227 7.72 -17.11 14.06
CA THR A 227 7.43 -16.47 12.75
C THR A 227 8.50 -15.42 12.41
N PRO A 228 8.70 -15.08 11.12
CA PRO A 228 9.62 -14.02 10.69
C PRO A 228 9.39 -12.68 11.39
N TYR A 229 8.12 -12.35 11.69
CA TYR A 229 7.77 -11.14 12.43
C TYR A 229 8.37 -11.14 13.85
N LEU A 230 8.30 -12.27 14.55
CA LEU A 230 8.86 -12.39 15.91
C LEU A 230 10.39 -12.44 15.89
N LEU A 231 10.99 -13.03 14.85
CA LEU A 231 12.45 -12.95 14.64
C LEU A 231 12.91 -11.49 14.45
N ALA A 232 12.23 -10.74 13.58
CA ALA A 232 12.49 -9.31 13.39
C ALA A 232 12.33 -8.54 14.71
N GLN A 233 11.29 -8.85 15.50
CA GLN A 233 11.06 -8.23 16.80
C GLN A 233 12.20 -8.48 17.77
N ARG A 234 12.68 -9.73 17.88
CA ARG A 234 13.82 -10.08 18.74
C ARG A 234 15.10 -9.36 18.31
N ALA A 235 15.31 -9.20 17.01
CA ALA A 235 16.45 -8.48 16.46
C ALA A 235 16.29 -6.95 16.51
N GLY A 236 15.16 -6.41 17.00
CA GLY A 236 14.90 -4.97 17.05
C GLY A 236 14.65 -4.33 15.67
N GLN A 237 14.37 -5.13 14.65
CA GLN A 237 14.20 -4.68 13.26
C GLN A 237 12.77 -4.16 13.00
N LYS A 238 12.48 -2.94 13.47
CA LYS A 238 11.12 -2.36 13.39
C LYS A 238 10.60 -2.23 11.96
N LEU A 239 11.44 -1.82 11.01
CA LEU A 239 11.05 -1.69 9.60
C LEU A 239 10.66 -3.03 8.99
N GLN A 240 11.40 -4.09 9.31
CA GLN A 240 11.08 -5.46 8.89
C GLN A 240 9.73 -5.91 9.48
N MET A 241 9.50 -5.63 10.76
CA MET A 241 8.23 -5.95 11.42
C MET A 241 7.05 -5.26 10.73
N GLU A 242 7.18 -3.98 10.42
CA GLU A 242 6.15 -3.19 9.75
C GLU A 242 5.89 -3.72 8.33
N PHE A 243 6.95 -3.95 7.55
CA PHE A 243 6.83 -4.51 6.20
C PHE A 243 6.12 -5.87 6.20
N LEU A 244 6.52 -6.76 7.11
CA LEU A 244 5.88 -8.06 7.28
C LEU A 244 4.42 -7.91 7.70
N HIS A 245 4.12 -7.01 8.65
CA HIS A 245 2.74 -6.72 9.09
C HIS A 245 1.86 -6.28 7.93
N GLN A 246 2.35 -5.37 7.09
CA GLN A 246 1.62 -4.90 5.91
C GLN A 246 1.46 -5.96 4.82
N ASN A 247 2.31 -6.99 4.79
CA ASN A 247 2.25 -8.07 3.81
C ASN A 247 1.72 -9.41 4.36
N LYS A 248 1.22 -9.45 5.61
CA LYS A 248 0.46 -10.59 6.13
C LYS A 248 -0.72 -10.84 5.19
N LEU A 249 -0.72 -12.00 4.52
CA LEU A 249 -1.87 -12.46 3.76
C LEU A 249 -3.03 -12.60 4.75
N SER A 250 -4.10 -11.85 4.52
CA SER A 250 -5.33 -11.93 5.30
C SER A 250 -5.98 -13.29 5.05
N GLY A 251 -5.56 -14.28 5.81
CA GLY A 251 -6.08 -15.65 5.81
C GLY A 251 -5.90 -16.24 7.20
N GLU A 252 -6.73 -15.75 8.13
CA GLU A 252 -6.91 -16.24 9.51
C GLU A 252 -5.65 -16.18 10.43
N MET A 253 -5.88 -16.17 11.75
CA MET A 253 -4.86 -16.26 12.82
C MET A 253 -4.11 -14.99 13.31
N LEU A 254 -4.76 -13.82 13.31
CA LEU A 254 -4.46 -12.78 14.32
C LEU A 254 -5.57 -12.68 15.39
N ASP A 255 -6.09 -13.82 15.85
CA ASP A 255 -6.73 -13.88 17.16
C ASP A 255 -5.69 -14.38 18.16
N HIS A 256 -5.15 -13.46 18.96
CA HIS A 256 -4.23 -13.79 20.07
C HIS A 256 -4.84 -14.80 21.05
N ARG A 257 -6.17 -15.00 21.03
CA ARG A 257 -6.88 -15.98 21.88
C ARG A 257 -6.93 -17.40 21.31
N LYS A 258 -6.49 -17.65 20.08
CA LYS A 258 -6.61 -18.97 19.42
C LYS A 258 -5.26 -19.57 18.97
N GLN A 259 -4.15 -19.20 19.61
CA GLN A 259 -2.88 -19.86 19.33
C GLN A 259 -2.72 -21.20 20.08
N PRO A 260 -2.21 -22.27 19.45
CA PRO A 260 -2.09 -23.61 20.04
C PRO A 260 -1.25 -23.67 21.33
N TRP A 261 -0.33 -22.73 21.51
CA TRP A 261 0.62 -22.66 22.62
C TRP A 261 -0.01 -22.19 23.95
N ASN A 262 -1.23 -21.63 23.92
CA ASN A 262 -1.98 -21.27 25.12
C ASN A 262 -2.60 -22.49 25.85
N ARG A 263 -2.34 -23.72 25.39
CA ARG A 263 -2.75 -24.98 26.05
C ARG A 263 -1.62 -25.67 26.82
N ILE A 264 -0.43 -25.08 26.87
CA ILE A 264 0.63 -25.59 27.74
C ILE A 264 0.49 -24.86 29.08
N THR A 265 -0.41 -25.34 29.93
CA THR A 265 -0.34 -25.06 31.36
C THR A 265 0.80 -25.89 31.95
N PRO A 266 1.63 -25.33 32.85
CA PRO A 266 2.52 -26.16 33.65
C PRO A 266 1.69 -26.99 34.64
N ASP A 267 2.07 -28.25 34.82
CA ASP A 267 1.71 -29.06 36.00
C ASP A 267 2.22 -28.40 37.29
#